data_AF-A0A1A8KKC1-F1
#
_entry.id   AF-A0A1A8KKC1-F1
#
_cell.length_a   1.000
_cell.length_b   1.000
_cell.length_c   1.000
_cell.angle_alpha   90.00
_cell.angle_beta   90.00
_cell.angle_gamma   90.00
#
_symmetry.space_group_name_H-M   'P 1'
#
loop_
_entity.id
_entity.type
_entity.pdbx_description
1 polymer ?
#
loop_
_entity_poly.entity_id
_entity_poly.type
_entity_poly.pdbx_seq_one_letter_code
_entity_poly.pdbx_strand_id
1 'polypeptide(L)'
;ESLRQQLSPEKTPQFHRNSSERLTYPTHTPHSELRLWTKERDELFRQSLSRLKEQVVKANTLVREANFLAEEMKKLIDYQVTLQIPAANLSANRKRRAIVSEPAVQVRRKGKGTQVWTMEQLENKLVDMRDHYRNWKEG
;
A
#
# COMPACT_ATOMS: atom_id res chain seq x y z
N GLU A 1 -23.99 24.47 12.55
CA GLU A 1 -22.82 24.79 11.71
C GLU A 1 -22.12 26.03 12.25
N SER A 2 -20.92 25.92 12.83
CA SER A 2 -19.94 27.04 12.94
C SER A 2 -18.72 26.63 13.76
N LEU A 3 -17.74 26.00 13.10
CA LEU A 3 -16.36 25.88 13.59
C LEU A 3 -15.36 26.04 12.43
N ARG A 4 -15.66 26.97 11.49
CA ARG A 4 -14.85 27.22 10.28
C ARG A 4 -14.38 28.68 10.15
N GLN A 5 -14.13 29.36 11.26
CA GLN A 5 -13.78 30.79 11.22
C GLN A 5 -12.59 31.19 12.10
N GLN A 6 -11.56 30.36 12.23
CA GLN A 6 -10.33 30.80 12.90
C GLN A 6 -9.02 30.37 12.23
N LEU A 7 -8.89 30.55 10.91
CA LEU A 7 -7.57 30.60 10.28
C LEU A 7 -7.56 31.57 9.10
N SER A 8 -7.44 32.87 9.39
CA SER A 8 -6.91 33.86 8.45
C SER A 8 -5.63 34.42 9.06
N PRO A 9 -4.44 34.25 8.45
CA PRO A 9 -3.24 34.93 8.93
C PRO A 9 -3.35 36.40 8.50
N GLU A 10 -3.71 37.27 9.44
CA GLU A 10 -3.73 38.71 9.22
C GLU A 10 -2.31 39.29 9.24
N LYS A 11 -2.12 40.30 8.40
CA LYS A 11 -0.90 40.99 7.99
C LYS A 11 -0.01 41.43 9.15
N THR A 12 1.29 41.27 8.96
CA THR A 12 2.37 41.94 9.70
C THR A 12 2.24 43.47 9.63
N PRO A 13 2.32 44.20 10.76
CA PRO A 13 2.72 45.60 10.75
C PRO A 13 4.20 45.72 11.12
N GLN A 14 4.95 46.37 10.23
CA GLN A 14 6.27 46.93 10.51
C GLN A 14 6.14 48.01 11.59
N PHE A 15 6.93 47.93 12.66
CA PHE A 15 7.28 49.09 13.48
C PHE A 15 8.79 49.13 13.74
N HIS A 16 9.30 50.35 13.68
CA HIS A 16 10.70 50.73 13.61
C HIS A 16 11.46 50.74 14.95
N ARG A 17 12.78 50.60 14.82
CA ARG A 17 13.86 51.35 15.51
C ARG A 17 14.34 50.93 16.93
N ASN A 18 15.59 50.43 16.90
CA ASN A 18 16.80 50.95 17.57
C ASN A 18 17.33 50.25 18.83
N SER A 19 18.67 50.13 18.84
CA SER A 19 19.59 49.98 19.97
C SER A 19 20.10 48.57 20.33
N SER A 20 21.30 48.29 19.81
CA SER A 20 22.51 47.81 20.49
C SER A 20 22.49 46.58 21.42
N GLU A 21 23.54 45.77 21.23
CA GLU A 21 24.15 44.80 22.15
C GLU A 21 23.68 43.33 22.09
N ARG A 22 24.42 42.58 21.25
CA ARG A 22 24.95 41.23 21.46
C ARG A 22 24.21 40.35 22.48
N LEU A 23 23.37 39.46 21.96
CA LEU A 23 23.18 38.11 22.46
C LEU A 23 22.88 37.20 21.27
N THR A 24 23.95 36.65 20.67
CA THR A 24 23.85 35.54 19.70
C THR A 24 23.43 34.28 20.45
N TYR A 25 22.14 34.10 20.65
CA TYR A 25 21.58 32.77 20.90
C TYR A 25 21.65 31.98 19.59
N PRO A 26 22.13 30.73 19.59
CA PRO A 26 21.99 29.89 18.41
C PRO A 26 20.50 29.62 18.21
N THR A 27 19.91 30.26 17.20
CA THR A 27 18.59 29.89 16.69
C THR A 27 18.72 28.50 16.07
N HIS A 28 18.72 27.45 16.88
CA HIS A 28 18.43 26.10 16.42
C HIS A 28 17.03 26.15 15.84
N THR A 29 16.94 26.26 14.51
CA THR A 29 15.69 26.36 13.78
C THR A 29 14.94 25.03 13.89
N PRO A 30 13.85 24.93 14.67
CA PRO A 30 13.09 23.67 14.80
C PRO A 30 12.44 23.28 13.46
N HIS A 31 12.34 24.23 12.52
CA HIS A 31 11.81 24.04 11.18
C HIS A 31 12.74 23.23 10.25
N SER A 32 14.05 23.22 10.49
CA SER A 32 15.03 22.47 9.70
C SER A 32 14.86 20.97 9.93
N GLU A 33 14.88 20.55 11.20
CA GLU A 33 14.70 19.16 11.62
C GLU A 33 13.29 18.65 11.30
N LEU A 34 12.26 19.48 11.48
CA LEU A 34 10.88 19.14 11.11
C LEU A 34 10.70 18.92 9.60
N ARG A 35 11.39 19.72 8.76
CA ARG A 35 11.39 19.53 7.29
C ARG A 35 12.13 18.26 6.89
N LEU A 36 13.25 17.93 7.55
CA LEU A 36 14.00 16.70 7.30
C LEU A 36 13.17 15.46 7.68
N TRP A 37 12.51 15.50 8.84
CA TRP A 37 11.58 14.46 9.29
C TRP A 37 10.40 14.25 8.36
N THR A 38 9.87 15.32 7.77
CA THR A 38 8.77 15.20 6.80
C THR A 38 9.26 14.48 5.54
N LYS A 39 10.46 14.81 5.05
CA LYS A 39 11.06 14.18 3.86
C LYS A 39 11.41 12.70 4.06
N GLU A 40 12.06 12.33 5.17
CA GLU A 40 12.39 10.93 5.47
C GLU A 40 11.13 10.05 5.60
N ARG A 41 10.07 10.62 6.17
CA ARG A 41 8.78 9.93 6.30
C ARG A 41 8.08 9.73 4.96
N ASP A 42 8.13 10.72 4.07
CA ASP A 42 7.57 10.60 2.72
C ASP A 42 8.33 9.57 1.89
N GLU A 43 9.65 9.46 2.09
CA GLU A 43 10.48 8.46 1.43
C GLU A 43 10.12 7.03 1.86
N LEU A 44 9.93 6.78 3.15
CA LEU A 44 9.49 5.46 3.64
C LEU A 44 8.11 5.08 3.09
N PHE A 45 7.19 6.03 2.98
CA PHE A 45 5.89 5.80 2.38
C PHE A 45 6.01 5.45 0.90
N ARG A 46 6.80 6.23 0.15
CA ARG A 46 7.08 5.99 -1.26
C ARG A 46 7.69 4.62 -1.50
N GLN A 47 8.63 4.19 -0.67
CA GLN A 47 9.20 2.84 -0.71
C GLN A 47 8.14 1.76 -0.46
N SER A 48 7.26 1.96 0.54
CA SER A 48 6.18 1.00 0.82
C SER A 48 5.18 0.90 -0.35
N LEU A 49 4.92 2.01 -1.04
CA LEU A 49 4.05 2.04 -2.22
C LEU A 49 4.70 1.36 -3.42
N SER A 50 5.99 1.59 -3.66
CA SER A 50 6.77 0.89 -4.70
C SER A 50 6.72 -0.62 -4.49
N ARG A 51 6.94 -1.08 -3.25
CA ARG A 51 6.83 -2.50 -2.90
C ARG A 51 5.42 -3.05 -3.13
N LEU A 52 4.37 -2.33 -2.72
CA LEU A 52 2.99 -2.75 -2.99
C LEU A 52 2.73 -2.87 -4.50
N LYS A 53 3.21 -1.90 -5.30
CA LYS A 53 3.07 -1.93 -6.76
C LYS A 53 3.73 -3.17 -7.35
N GLU A 54 4.95 -3.51 -6.93
CA GLU A 54 5.65 -4.73 -7.37
C GLU A 54 4.86 -6.00 -7.01
N GLN A 55 4.34 -6.07 -5.77
CA GLN A 55 3.52 -7.18 -5.31
C GLN A 55 2.24 -7.34 -6.14
N VAL A 56 1.57 -6.23 -6.48
CA VAL A 56 0.38 -6.23 -7.36
C VAL A 56 0.73 -6.68 -8.77
N VAL A 57 1.87 -6.26 -9.32
CA VAL A 57 2.33 -6.73 -10.65
C VAL A 57 2.56 -8.24 -10.61
N LYS A 58 3.24 -8.76 -9.58
CA LYS A 58 3.43 -10.21 -9.38
C LYS A 58 2.09 -10.92 -9.29
N ALA A 59 1.15 -10.41 -8.50
CA ALA A 59 -0.18 -10.98 -8.36
C ALA A 59 -0.94 -11.06 -9.69
N ASN A 60 -0.87 -10.01 -10.51
CA ASN A 60 -1.49 -10.00 -11.82
C ASN A 60 -0.90 -11.08 -12.75
N THR A 61 0.42 -11.30 -12.72
CA THR A 61 1.05 -12.35 -13.52
C THR A 61 0.53 -13.74 -13.12
N LEU A 62 0.50 -14.04 -11.82
CA LEU A 62 0.03 -15.32 -11.30
C LEU A 62 -1.46 -15.55 -11.58
N VAL A 63 -2.29 -14.51 -11.41
CA VAL A 63 -3.73 -14.59 -11.71
C VAL A 63 -3.98 -14.84 -13.19
N ARG A 64 -3.23 -14.20 -14.09
CA ARG A 64 -3.35 -14.47 -15.54
C ARG A 64 -3.03 -15.92 -15.87
N GLU A 65 -1.97 -16.46 -15.29
CA GLU A 65 -1.59 -17.86 -15.48
C GLU A 65 -2.65 -18.82 -14.92
N ALA A 66 -3.18 -18.55 -13.73
CA ALA A 66 -4.21 -19.37 -13.12
C ALA A 66 -5.50 -19.39 -13.95
N ASN A 67 -5.92 -18.22 -14.47
CA ASN A 67 -7.07 -18.12 -15.36
C ASN A 67 -6.82 -18.86 -16.68
N PHE A 68 -5.62 -18.73 -17.27
CA PHE A 68 -5.24 -19.47 -18.48
C PHE A 68 -5.36 -20.99 -18.27
N LEU A 69 -4.74 -21.51 -17.21
CA LEU A 69 -4.78 -22.94 -16.89
C LEU A 69 -6.21 -23.42 -16.58
N ALA A 70 -7.01 -22.62 -15.88
CA ALA A 70 -8.40 -22.95 -15.61
C ALA A 70 -9.23 -23.04 -16.89
N GLU A 71 -9.06 -22.08 -17.81
CA GLU A 71 -9.76 -22.05 -19.10
C GLU A 71 -9.37 -23.26 -19.96
N GLU A 72 -8.08 -23.54 -20.09
CA GLU A 72 -7.57 -24.68 -20.86
C GLU A 72 -8.14 -26.02 -20.35
N MET A 73 -8.21 -26.19 -19.02
CA MET A 73 -8.77 -27.39 -18.39
C MET A 73 -10.30 -27.33 -18.22
N LYS A 74 -10.98 -26.36 -18.84
CA LYS A 74 -12.44 -26.12 -18.79
C LYS A 74 -13.01 -26.06 -17.37
N LYS A 75 -12.25 -25.50 -16.42
CA LYS A 75 -12.68 -25.27 -15.05
C LYS A 75 -13.39 -23.92 -14.95
N LEU A 76 -14.61 -23.92 -14.39
CA LEU A 76 -15.41 -22.69 -14.21
C LEU A 76 -15.01 -21.93 -12.93
N ILE A 77 -13.77 -21.44 -12.92
CA ILE A 77 -13.18 -20.68 -11.81
C ILE A 77 -12.54 -19.41 -12.37
N ASP A 78 -12.89 -18.27 -11.78
CA ASP A 78 -12.31 -16.96 -12.10
C ASP A 78 -11.45 -16.45 -10.95
N TYR A 79 -10.23 -16.04 -11.26
CA TYR A 79 -9.26 -15.45 -10.34
C TYR A 79 -9.13 -13.96 -10.64
N GLN A 80 -9.20 -13.11 -9.62
CA GLN A 80 -9.03 -11.66 -9.76
C GLN A 80 -8.18 -11.09 -8.63
N VAL A 81 -7.26 -10.19 -8.95
CA VAL A 81 -6.48 -9.48 -7.93
C VAL A 81 -7.38 -8.49 -7.17
N THR A 82 -7.26 -8.48 -5.86
CA THR A 82 -7.87 -7.50 -4.95
C THR A 82 -6.84 -7.01 -3.94
N LEU A 83 -7.17 -5.98 -3.17
CA LEU A 83 -6.36 -5.53 -2.04
C LEU A 83 -7.10 -5.85 -0.74
N GLN A 84 -6.36 -6.33 0.26
CA GLN A 84 -6.89 -6.56 1.61
C GLN A 84 -6.08 -5.77 2.65
N ILE A 85 -6.68 -5.57 3.82
CA ILE A 85 -5.99 -5.03 5.00
C ILE A 85 -5.94 -6.16 6.05
N PRO A 86 -4.80 -6.87 6.17
CA PRO A 86 -4.64 -7.94 7.14
C PRO A 86 -4.75 -7.43 8.57
N ALA A 87 -5.27 -8.27 9.48
CA ALA A 87 -5.32 -7.93 10.90
C ALA A 87 -3.93 -7.62 11.49
N ALA A 88 -2.89 -8.33 11.04
CA ALA A 88 -1.49 -8.08 11.43
C ALA A 88 -1.03 -6.62 11.14
N ASN A 89 -1.66 -5.96 10.15
CA ASN A 89 -1.32 -4.60 9.74
C ASN A 89 -2.07 -3.51 10.53
N LEU A 90 -3.00 -3.88 11.42
CA LEU A 90 -3.87 -2.97 12.19
C LEU A 90 -3.35 -2.60 13.58
N SER A 91 -2.10 -2.93 13.92
CA SER A 91 -1.51 -2.59 15.24
C SER A 91 -1.47 -1.07 15.51
N ALA A 92 -1.91 -0.67 16.71
CA ALA A 92 -1.88 0.73 17.16
C ALA A 92 -0.45 1.30 17.28
N ASN A 93 0.56 0.43 17.41
CA ASN A 93 1.97 0.82 17.52
C ASN A 93 2.70 0.87 16.16
N ARG A 94 1.96 0.78 15.06
CA ARG A 94 2.52 0.83 13.72
C ARG A 94 3.11 2.22 13.40
N LYS A 95 4.18 2.24 12.61
CA LYS A 95 4.70 3.47 11.99
C LYS A 95 3.56 4.19 11.25
N ARG A 96 3.18 5.37 11.74
CA ARG A 96 2.14 6.22 11.12
C ARG A 96 2.43 6.41 9.63
N ARG A 97 1.40 6.22 8.80
CA ARG A 97 1.39 6.44 7.34
C ARG A 97 2.06 5.37 6.46
N ALA A 98 2.46 4.21 6.97
CA ALA A 98 2.88 3.11 6.08
C ALA A 98 1.67 2.42 5.42
N ILE A 99 1.81 1.94 4.17
CA ILE A 99 0.76 1.19 3.45
C ILE A 99 0.33 -0.07 4.20
N VAL A 100 -0.94 -0.15 4.60
CA VAL A 100 -1.52 -1.28 5.37
C VAL A 100 -2.07 -2.40 4.50
N SER A 101 -2.17 -2.15 3.19
CA SER A 101 -2.77 -3.06 2.24
C SER A 101 -1.74 -3.97 1.59
N GLU A 102 -2.17 -5.17 1.22
CA GLU A 102 -1.42 -6.14 0.44
C GLU A 102 -2.31 -6.77 -0.63
N PRO A 103 -1.75 -7.35 -1.70
CA PRO A 103 -2.56 -8.06 -2.68
C PRO A 103 -3.13 -9.35 -2.09
N ALA A 104 -4.35 -9.65 -2.52
CA ALA A 104 -5.04 -10.90 -2.31
C ALA A 104 -5.73 -11.31 -3.62
N VAL A 105 -6.27 -12.52 -3.65
CA VAL A 105 -6.88 -13.09 -4.84
C VAL A 105 -8.32 -13.44 -4.55
N GLN A 106 -9.23 -12.75 -5.21
CA GLN A 106 -10.63 -13.15 -5.23
C GLN A 106 -10.78 -14.37 -6.14
N VAL A 107 -11.33 -15.46 -5.59
CA VAL A 107 -11.59 -16.71 -6.30
C VAL A 107 -13.09 -16.93 -6.38
N ARG A 108 -13.65 -16.87 -7.58
CA ARG A 108 -15.08 -17.06 -7.84
C ARG A 108 -15.32 -18.38 -8.54
N ARG A 109 -16.06 -19.28 -7.89
CA ARG A 109 -16.38 -20.62 -8.42
C ARG A 109 -17.86 -20.70 -8.73
N LYS A 110 -18.24 -21.12 -9.94
CA LYS A 110 -19.66 -21.26 -10.32
C LYS A 110 -20.37 -22.20 -9.34
N GLY A 111 -21.43 -21.72 -8.70
CA GLY A 111 -22.24 -22.48 -7.75
C GLY A 111 -21.66 -22.67 -6.33
N LYS A 112 -20.48 -22.11 -6.01
CA LYS A 112 -19.87 -22.22 -4.66
C LYS A 112 -19.57 -20.88 -3.97
N GLY A 113 -19.79 -19.76 -4.65
CA GLY A 113 -19.56 -18.41 -4.11
C GLY A 113 -18.14 -17.88 -4.35
N THR A 114 -17.78 -16.85 -3.60
CA THR A 114 -16.53 -16.10 -3.72
C THR A 114 -15.70 -16.26 -2.46
N GLN A 115 -14.41 -16.54 -2.62
CA GLN A 115 -13.42 -16.60 -1.53
C GLN A 115 -12.33 -15.57 -1.78
N VAL A 116 -11.66 -15.11 -0.71
CA VAL A 116 -10.45 -14.31 -0.81
C VAL A 116 -9.29 -15.16 -0.33
N TRP A 117 -8.28 -15.30 -1.18
CA TRP A 117 -7.07 -16.08 -0.93
C TRP A 117 -5.88 -15.16 -0.74
N THR A 118 -4.92 -15.59 0.08
CA THR A 118 -3.60 -14.96 0.14
C THR A 118 -2.84 -15.23 -1.15
N MET A 119 -1.79 -14.43 -1.40
CA MET A 119 -0.87 -14.69 -2.51
C MET A 119 -0.23 -16.08 -2.45
N GLU A 120 0.17 -16.51 -1.25
CA GLU A 120 0.77 -17.82 -1.01
C GLU A 120 -0.17 -18.97 -1.38
N GLN A 121 -1.47 -18.85 -1.06
CA GLN A 121 -2.45 -19.85 -1.45
C GLN A 121 -2.56 -19.99 -2.98
N LEU A 122 -2.51 -18.88 -3.73
CA LEU A 122 -2.49 -18.93 -5.19
C LEU A 122 -1.19 -19.54 -5.72
N GLU A 123 -0.04 -19.17 -5.16
CA GLU A 123 1.27 -19.70 -5.56
C GLU A 123 1.34 -21.21 -5.40
N ASN A 124 0.92 -21.73 -4.24
CA ASN A 124 0.81 -23.17 -3.99
C ASN A 124 -0.17 -23.83 -4.96
N LYS A 125 -1.32 -23.19 -5.20
CA LYS A 125 -2.32 -23.75 -6.13
C LYS A 125 -1.82 -23.85 -7.56
N LEU A 126 -1.00 -22.90 -8.00
CA LEU A 126 -0.41 -22.90 -9.34
C LEU A 126 0.54 -24.09 -9.55
N VAL A 127 1.23 -24.56 -8.52
CA VAL A 127 2.01 -25.79 -8.58
C VAL A 127 1.10 -26.95 -8.98
N ASP A 128 0.01 -27.17 -8.23
CA ASP A 128 -0.97 -28.23 -8.55
C ASP A 128 -1.56 -28.07 -9.96
N MET A 129 -1.89 -26.84 -10.36
CA MET A 129 -2.55 -26.58 -11.64
C MET A 129 -1.62 -26.87 -12.82
N ARG A 130 -0.33 -26.51 -12.70
CA ARG A 130 0.69 -26.82 -13.72
C ARG A 130 0.90 -28.33 -13.84
N ASP A 131 0.98 -29.05 -12.72
CA ASP A 131 1.15 -30.49 -12.71
C ASP A 131 -0.06 -31.20 -13.33
N HIS A 132 -1.27 -30.78 -12.94
CA HIS A 132 -2.50 -31.33 -13.51
C HIS A 132 -2.63 -31.03 -15.00
N TYR A 133 -2.27 -29.82 -15.44
CA TYR A 133 -2.31 -29.44 -16.85
C TYR A 133 -1.35 -30.25 -17.71
N ARG A 134 -0.12 -30.53 -17.23
CA ARG A 134 0.84 -31.40 -17.92
C ARG A 134 0.25 -32.81 -18.15
N ASN A 135 -0.25 -33.42 -17.08
CA ASN A 135 -0.85 -34.75 -17.16
C ASN A 135 -2.10 -34.78 -18.06
N TRP A 136 -2.93 -33.74 -18.02
CA TRP A 136 -4.12 -33.63 -18.88
C TRP A 136 -3.78 -33.46 -20.36
N LYS A 137 -2.65 -32.81 -20.67
CA LYS A 137 -2.24 -32.53 -22.05
C LYS A 137 -1.51 -33.71 -22.70
N GLU A 138 -0.82 -34.52 -21.91
CA GLU A 138 -0.05 -35.69 -22.37
C GLU A 138 -0.90 -36.98 -22.46
N GLY A 139 -2.07 -37.02 -21.83
CA GLY A 139 -3.01 -38.15 -21.88
C GLY A 139 -4.18 -37.91 -22.81
#